data_AF-A0A3N9ULD1-F1
#
_entry.id   AF-A0A3N9ULD1-F1
#
_cell.length_a   1.000
_cell.length_b   1.000
_cell.length_c   1.000
_cell.angle_alpha   90.00
_cell.angle_beta   90.00
_cell.angle_gamma   90.00
#
_symmetry.space_group_name_H-M   'P 1'
#
loop_
_entity.id
_entity.type
_entity.pdbx_description
1 polymer ?
#
loop_
_entity_poly.entity_id
_entity_poly.type
_entity_poly.pdbx_seq_one_letter_code
_entity_poly.pdbx_strand_id
1 'polypeptide(L)' 'MELTNKELANLYTKVKKQKKYYKEKHRQSLYDLNKYLEYKECLALIKLEMKRRGLKKKEAKKLCNF' A
#
# COMPACT_ATOMS: atom_id res chain seq x y z
N MET A 1 2.31 19.91 3.19
CA MET A 1 3.38 19.16 2.52
C MET A 1 2.71 18.27 1.48
N GLU A 2 2.86 18.56 0.20
CA GLU A 2 2.30 17.69 -0.84
C GLU A 2 3.18 16.46 -1.01
N LEU A 3 2.63 15.28 -0.74
CA LEU A 3 3.31 14.01 -0.95
C LEU A 3 3.64 13.86 -2.44
N THR A 4 4.88 13.58 -2.81
CA THR A 4 5.30 13.42 -4.22
C THR A 4 4.83 12.10 -4.83
N ASN A 5 4.84 11.97 -6.17
CA ASN A 5 4.49 10.72 -6.83
C ASN A 5 5.46 9.57 -6.49
N LYS A 6 6.73 9.88 -6.21
CA LYS A 6 7.74 8.91 -5.77
C LYS A 6 7.42 8.39 -4.36
N GLU A 7 7.08 9.28 -3.44
CA GLU A 7 6.66 8.90 -2.09
C GLU A 7 5.35 8.10 -2.10
N LEU A 8 4.40 8.49 -2.95
CA LEU A 8 3.15 7.75 -3.13
C LEU A 8 3.40 6.33 -3.65
N ALA A 9 4.31 6.19 -4.63
CA ALA A 9 4.72 4.91 -5.16
C ALA A 9 5.41 4.02 -4.11
N ASN A 10 6.29 4.61 -3.29
CA ASN A 10 6.94 3.91 -2.17
C ASN A 10 5.93 3.44 -1.13
N LEU A 11 4.99 4.31 -0.73
CA LEU A 11 3.89 3.97 0.17
C LEU A 11 3.04 2.82 -0.37
N TYR A 12 2.65 2.90 -1.65
CA TYR A 12 1.88 1.84 -2.31
C TYR A 12 2.58 0.48 -2.21
N THR A 13 3.87 0.42 -2.55
CA THR A 13 4.63 -0.84 -2.54
C THR A 13 4.83 -1.35 -1.12
N LYS A 14 5.18 -0.48 -0.17
CA LYS A 14 5.37 -0.84 1.25
C LYS A 14 4.09 -1.41 1.86
N VAL A 15 2.98 -0.69 1.75
CA VAL A 15 1.68 -1.11 2.31
C VAL A 15 1.18 -2.39 1.62
N LYS A 16 1.40 -2.54 0.31
CA LYS A 16 1.07 -3.77 -0.42
C LYS A 16 1.86 -4.98 0.10
N LYS A 17 3.16 -4.83 0.37
CA LYS A 17 4.00 -5.90 0.95
C LYS A 17 3.53 -6.25 2.36
N GLN A 18 3.29 -5.25 3.21
CA GLN A 18 2.80 -5.46 4.59
C GLN A 18 1.44 -6.17 4.62
N LYS A 19 0.47 -5.72 3.80
CA LYS A 19 -0.81 -6.40 3.66
C LYS A 19 -0.65 -7.86 3.27
N LYS A 20 0.26 -8.16 2.33
CA LYS A 20 0.53 -9.54 1.89
C LYS A 20 1.09 -10.37 3.05
N TYR A 21 2.07 -9.86 3.77
CA TYR A 21 2.66 -10.50 4.94
C TYR A 21 1.60 -10.88 6.01
N TYR A 22 0.75 -9.95 6.41
CA TYR A 22 -0.31 -10.24 7.40
C TYR A 22 -1.43 -11.15 6.85
N LYS A 23 -1.61 -11.21 5.53
CA LYS A 23 -2.50 -12.19 4.90
C LYS A 23 -1.92 -13.61 4.98
N GLU A 24 -0.63 -13.75 4.71
CA GLU A 24 0.07 -15.04 4.65
C GLU A 24 0.34 -15.62 6.03
N LYS A 25 0.48 -14.80 7.07
CA LYS A 25 0.53 -15.23 8.47
C LYS A 25 -0.76 -15.89 8.99
N HIS A 26 -1.74 -16.20 8.13
CA HIS A 26 -3.02 -16.83 8.48
C HIS A 26 -3.81 -16.13 9.60
N ARG A 27 -3.54 -14.84 9.86
CA ARG A 27 -4.25 -14.03 10.87
C ARG A 27 -4.33 -14.75 12.22
N GLN A 28 -3.19 -15.29 12.65
CA GLN A 28 -3.05 -16.12 13.85
C GLN A 28 -3.48 -15.43 15.15
N SER A 29 -3.57 -14.09 15.15
CA SER A 29 -4.06 -13.29 16.26
C SER A 29 -5.05 -12.21 15.81
N LEU A 30 -5.85 -11.70 16.76
CA LEU A 30 -6.68 -10.51 16.55
C LEU A 30 -5.84 -9.30 16.13
N TYR A 31 -4.61 -9.20 16.64
CA TYR A 31 -3.66 -8.18 16.23
C TYR A 31 -3.33 -8.28 14.73
N ASP A 32 -3.01 -9.48 14.24
CA ASP A 32 -2.70 -9.70 12.82
C ASP A 32 -3.91 -9.44 11.91
N LEU A 33 -5.11 -9.81 12.37
CA LEU A 33 -6.36 -9.51 11.67
C LEU A 33 -6.58 -7.99 11.56
N ASN A 34 -6.45 -7.26 12.68
CA ASN A 34 -6.58 -5.80 12.69
C ASN A 34 -5.56 -5.13 11.78
N LYS A 35 -4.28 -5.54 11.87
CA LYS A 35 -3.23 -5.03 10.97
C LYS A 35 -3.55 -5.29 9.51
N TYR A 36 -4.04 -6.49 9.17
CA TYR A 36 -4.47 -6.78 7.80
C TYR A 36 -5.58 -5.85 7.31
N LEU A 37 -6.58 -5.56 8.16
CA LEU A 37 -7.70 -4.66 7.83
C LEU A 37 -7.21 -3.21 7.67
N GLU A 38 -6.39 -2.72 8.59
CA GLU A 38 -5.75 -1.39 8.50
C GLU A 38 -4.99 -1.24 7.18
N TYR A 39 -4.12 -2.20 6.84
CA TYR A 39 -3.36 -2.13 5.58
C TYR A 39 -4.26 -2.30 4.34
N LYS A 40 -5.39 -2.99 4.45
CA LYS A 40 -6.37 -3.09 3.36
C LYS A 40 -7.00 -1.72 3.07
N GLU A 41 -7.39 -0.98 4.11
CA GLU A 41 -7.98 0.36 4.01
C GLU A 41 -6.97 1.39 3.53
N CYS A 42 -5.78 1.43 4.14
CA CYS A 42 -4.68 2.28 3.71
C CYS A 42 -4.36 2.08 2.21
N LEU A 43 -4.32 0.82 1.76
CA LEU A 43 -4.07 0.52 0.34
C LEU A 43 -5.19 1.01 -0.58
N ALA A 44 -6.45 1.07 -0.11
CA ALA A 44 -7.56 1.60 -0.87
C ALA A 44 -7.42 3.13 -1.04
N LEU A 45 -7.10 3.84 0.03
CA LEU A 45 -6.85 5.28 0.01
C LEU A 45 -5.67 5.65 -0.90
N ILE A 46 -4.56 4.92 -0.80
CA ILE A 46 -3.40 5.13 -1.68
C ILE A 46 -3.78 4.92 -3.15
N LYS A 47 -4.56 3.88 -3.47
CA LYS A 47 -5.01 3.64 -4.85
C LYS A 47 -5.95 4.73 -5.36
N LEU A 48 -6.81 5.27 -4.49
CA LEU A 48 -7.67 6.39 -4.84
C LEU A 48 -6.83 7.61 -5.21
N GLU A 49 -5.81 7.91 -4.40
CA GLU A 49 -4.89 9.03 -4.66
C GLU A 49 -4.05 8.80 -5.92
N MET A 50 -3.55 7.59 -6.14
CA MET A 50 -2.86 7.22 -7.38
C MET A 50 -3.76 7.43 -8.60
N LYS A 51 -5.04 7.02 -8.51
CA LYS A 51 -6.03 7.22 -9.58
C LYS A 51 -6.27 8.70 -9.84
N ARG A 52 -6.42 9.52 -8.79
CA ARG A 52 -6.59 10.97 -8.88
C ARG A 52 -5.43 11.65 -9.63
N ARG A 53 -4.21 11.14 -9.46
CA ARG A 53 -3.00 11.65 -10.10
C ARG A 53 -2.63 10.98 -11.42
N GLY A 54 -3.46 10.07 -11.92
CA GLY A 54 -3.16 9.29 -13.13
C GLY A 54 -2.01 8.30 -13.00
N LEU A 55 -1.51 8.03 -11.79
CA LEU A 55 -0.36 7.16 -11.56
C LEU A 55 -0.76 5.67 -11.68
N LYS A 56 -0.33 5.02 -12.76
CA LYS A 56 -0.60 3.60 -13.00
C LYS A 56 0.29 2.71 -12.13
N LYS A 57 -0.19 1.51 -11.83
CA LYS A 57 0.58 0.50 -11.07
C LYS A 57 1.95 0.19 -11.69
N LYS A 58 2.07 0.22 -13.03
CA LYS A 58 3.33 -0.01 -13.75
C LYS A 58 4.33 1.12 -13.49
N GLU A 59 3.86 2.37 -13.44
CA GLU A 59 4.68 3.56 -13.17
C GLU A 59 5.09 3.62 -11.71
N ALA A 60 4.17 3.35 -10.79
CA ALA A 60 4.48 3.24 -9.37
C ALA A 60 5.57 2.19 -9.09
N LYS A 61 5.59 1.06 -9.82
CA LYS A 61 6.69 0.09 -9.72
C LYS A 61 8.03 0.63 -10.22
N LYS A 62 8.04 1.44 -11.27
CA LYS A 62 9.27 2.05 -11.82
C LYS A 62 9.81 3.17 -10.91
N LEU A 63 8.93 3.92 -10.27
CA LEU A 63 9.28 5.01 -9.35
C LEU A 63 9.67 4.52 -7.95
N CYS A 64 9.34 3.28 -7.62
CA CYS A 64 9.58 2.71 -6.31
C CYS A 64 10.97 2.07 -6.22
N ASN A 65 11.67 2.31 -5.12
CA ASN A 65 12.99 1.75 -4.84
C ASN A 65 12.95 0.48 -3.97
N PHE A 66 11.79 -0.18 -3.81
CA PHE A 66 11.58 -1.33 -2.91
C PHE A 66 11.29 -2.64 -3.63
#